data_AF-A0A2N2GTP6-F1
#
_entry.id   AF-A0A2N2GTP6-F1
#
_cell.length_a   1.000
_cell.length_b   1.000
_cell.length_c   1.000
_cell.angle_alpha   90.00
_cell.angle_beta   90.00
_cell.angle_gamma   90.00
#
_symmetry.space_group_name_H-M   'P 1'
#
loop_
_entity.id
_entity.type
_entity.pdbx_description
1 polymer ?
#
loop_
_entity_poly.entity_id
_entity_poly.type
_entity_poly.pdbx_seq_one_letter_code
_entity_poly.pdbx_strand_id
1 'polypeptide(L)'
;MSSFSEPPLTEESSVVQIEGGREVRRPVTLYNLDAILAVGYRVRSPRGVQFRRWASTVLKEYLVKGFAMDDERLKNPDGRPDYFDEMLARIRGIRASEKRFYQKVRDLFALCVDYDKTDAATQTFFSTVQNQLLYAVTQKTAAELITARANPADPHFGLFTWNGNQVHKTDILVAKNYLNDDEIDTLNRLVVIFLETAELRAKNKQETRMHFWKQNVDQIITSNGFSLLTHAGSVSHEQMEASTSELYLQFDQQRKTQEALEADGQDEADLKELETKIKGRPLK
;
A
#
# COMPACT_ATOMS: atom_id res chain seq x y z
N MET A 1 -4.61 29.54 12.75
CA MET A 1 -3.84 29.97 11.57
C MET A 1 -2.40 29.51 11.76
N SER A 2 -2.06 28.32 11.27
CA SER A 2 -0.67 27.83 11.26
C SER A 2 -0.05 28.26 9.93
N SER A 3 0.97 29.10 9.99
CA SER A 3 1.71 29.57 8.82
C SER A 3 2.61 28.44 8.30
N PHE A 4 2.15 27.71 7.29
CA PHE A 4 3.06 26.93 6.46
C PHE A 4 3.83 27.94 5.58
N SER A 5 5.05 28.29 5.98
CA SER A 5 5.95 29.02 5.10
C SER A 5 6.31 28.13 3.91
N GLU A 6 5.95 28.56 2.70
CA GLU A 6 6.43 27.90 1.48
C GLU A 6 7.98 27.82 1.51
N PRO A 7 8.59 26.68 1.13
CA PRO A 7 10.04 26.59 1.07
C PRO A 7 10.61 27.62 0.07
N PRO A 8 11.76 28.24 0.37
CA PRO A 8 12.32 29.28 -0.49
C PRO A 8 12.58 28.75 -1.91
N LEU A 9 12.18 29.54 -2.90
CA LEU A 9 12.32 29.24 -4.34
C LEU A 9 13.80 29.07 -4.77
N THR A 10 14.70 29.71 -4.02
CA THR A 10 16.14 29.74 -4.29
C THR A 10 16.98 29.73 -3.01
N GLU A 11 18.10 29.03 -3.03
CA GLU A 11 19.14 29.06 -1.98
C GLU A 11 20.49 29.45 -2.59
N GLU A 12 21.27 30.32 -1.95
CA GLU A 12 22.61 30.70 -2.43
C GLU A 12 23.67 29.73 -1.89
N SER A 13 24.38 29.06 -2.79
CA SER A 13 25.48 28.15 -2.44
C SER A 13 26.77 28.59 -3.14
N SER A 14 27.90 28.59 -2.43
CA SER A 14 29.20 28.96 -3.01
C SER A 14 29.95 27.72 -3.51
N VAL A 15 30.22 27.65 -4.81
CA VAL A 15 31.13 26.64 -5.38
C VAL A 15 32.50 27.27 -5.56
N VAL A 16 33.55 26.63 -5.03
CA VAL A 16 34.95 27.01 -5.26
C VAL A 16 35.45 26.26 -6.49
N GLN A 17 35.96 26.98 -7.49
CA GLN A 17 36.68 26.39 -8.63
C GLN A 17 38.09 26.97 -8.74
N ILE A 18 39.05 26.13 -9.11
CA ILE A 18 40.41 26.57 -9.42
C ILE A 18 40.50 26.86 -10.91
N GLU A 19 40.60 28.14 -11.28
CA GLU A 19 40.76 28.60 -12.66
C GLU A 19 42.12 29.28 -12.80
N GLY A 20 43.01 28.74 -13.64
CA GLY A 20 44.31 29.36 -13.96
C GLY A 20 45.21 29.64 -12.75
N GLY A 21 45.17 28.81 -11.71
CA GLY A 21 45.98 28.95 -10.49
C GLY A 21 45.38 29.88 -9.42
N ARG A 22 44.14 30.36 -9.58
CA ARG A 22 43.43 31.15 -8.56
C ARG A 22 42.16 30.43 -8.10
N GLU A 23 41.88 30.48 -6.81
CA GLU A 23 40.59 30.06 -6.26
C GLU A 23 39.53 31.12 -6.53
N VAL A 24 38.51 30.77 -7.31
CA VAL A 24 37.39 31.64 -7.62
C VAL A 24 36.15 31.09 -6.92
N ARG A 25 35.53 31.93 -6.07
CA ARG A 25 34.25 31.65 -5.42
C ARG A 25 33.14 32.34 -6.22
N ARG A 26 32.19 31.56 -6.74
CA ARG A 26 31.01 32.12 -7.41
C ARG A 26 29.76 31.78 -6.61
N PRO A 27 28.88 32.75 -6.33
CA PRO A 27 27.56 32.46 -5.81
C PRO A 27 26.77 31.73 -6.90
N VAL A 28 26.27 30.54 -6.57
CA VAL A 28 25.40 29.74 -7.44
C VAL A 28 24.03 29.69 -6.78
N THR A 29 23.02 30.18 -7.48
CA THR A 29 21.63 30.06 -7.06
C THR A 29 21.16 28.62 -7.32
N LEU A 30 20.86 27.89 -6.25
CA LEU A 30 20.18 26.61 -6.30
C LEU A 30 18.68 26.87 -6.35
N TYR A 31 17.98 26.26 -7.30
CA TYR A 31 16.53 26.36 -7.44
C TYR A 31 15.87 25.10 -6.89
N ASN A 32 14.70 25.25 -6.28
CA ASN A 32 13.92 24.10 -5.87
C ASN A 32 13.40 23.31 -7.10
N LEU A 33 13.00 22.05 -6.88
CA LEU A 33 12.57 21.17 -7.96
C LEU A 33 11.39 21.76 -8.75
N ASP A 34 10.43 22.37 -8.09
CA ASP A 34 9.23 22.94 -8.73
C ASP A 34 9.58 24.07 -9.69
N ALA A 35 10.52 24.95 -9.32
CA ALA A 35 11.04 25.99 -10.19
C ALA A 35 11.76 25.40 -11.41
N ILE A 36 12.60 24.39 -11.19
CA ILE A 36 13.34 23.70 -12.26
C ILE A 36 12.37 23.05 -13.25
N LEU A 37 11.33 22.35 -12.76
CA LEU A 37 10.30 21.75 -13.59
C LEU A 37 9.53 22.83 -14.37
N ALA A 38 9.03 23.87 -13.69
CA ALA A 38 8.23 24.93 -14.30
C ALA A 38 8.99 25.68 -15.41
N VAL A 39 10.27 25.98 -15.19
CA VAL A 39 11.12 26.69 -16.15
C VAL A 39 11.62 25.74 -17.24
N GLY A 40 12.04 24.52 -16.88
CA GLY A 40 12.60 23.53 -17.81
C GLY A 40 11.65 23.15 -18.95
N TYR A 41 10.35 23.09 -18.67
CA TYR A 41 9.34 22.84 -19.70
C TYR A 41 9.07 24.05 -20.62
N ARG A 42 9.27 25.29 -20.14
CA ARG A 42 8.88 26.52 -20.87
C ARG A 42 10.02 27.15 -21.67
N VAL A 43 11.27 26.98 -21.25
CA VAL A 43 12.41 27.70 -21.83
C VAL A 43 12.93 27.03 -23.11
N ARG A 44 13.23 27.85 -24.14
CA ARG A 44 13.75 27.41 -25.46
C ARG A 44 15.29 27.36 -25.54
N SER A 45 15.96 27.03 -24.43
CA SER A 45 17.43 26.92 -24.38
C SER A 45 17.91 25.50 -24.74
N PRO A 46 19.19 25.31 -25.12
CA PRO A 46 19.76 23.97 -25.32
C PRO A 46 19.59 23.06 -24.10
N ARG A 47 19.75 23.60 -22.88
CA ARG A 47 19.50 22.87 -21.62
C ARG A 47 18.03 22.50 -21.44
N GLY A 48 17.11 23.41 -21.79
CA GLY A 48 15.66 23.12 -21.77
C GLY A 48 15.27 22.03 -22.77
N VAL A 49 15.92 21.97 -23.94
CA VAL A 49 15.73 20.87 -24.91
C VAL A 49 16.24 19.54 -24.33
N GLN A 50 17.41 19.52 -23.70
CA GLN A 50 17.94 18.31 -23.04
C GLN A 50 17.02 17.83 -21.91
N PHE A 51 16.56 18.74 -21.05
CA PHE A 51 15.61 18.43 -19.98
C PHE A 51 14.32 17.82 -20.53
N ARG A 52 13.71 18.41 -21.57
CA ARG A 52 12.49 17.86 -22.17
C ARG A 52 12.72 16.49 -22.80
N ARG A 53 13.85 16.27 -23.46
CA ARG A 53 14.20 14.93 -23.99
C ARG A 53 14.30 13.90 -22.87
N TRP A 54 15.01 14.22 -21.78
CA TRP A 54 15.10 13.36 -20.61
C TRP A 54 13.72 13.09 -19.99
N ALA A 55 12.93 14.13 -19.72
CA ALA A 55 11.62 14.01 -19.10
C ALA A 55 10.64 13.22 -19.98
N SER A 56 10.65 13.43 -21.30
CA SER A 56 9.84 12.62 -22.24
C SER A 56 10.23 11.15 -22.23
N THR A 57 11.52 10.81 -22.07
CA THR A 57 11.95 9.41 -21.93
C THR A 57 11.39 8.78 -20.66
N VAL A 58 11.52 9.46 -19.51
CA VAL A 58 11.01 8.98 -18.22
C VAL A 58 9.49 8.83 -18.25
N LEU A 59 8.77 9.84 -18.76
CA LEU A 59 7.30 9.79 -18.88
C LEU A 59 6.84 8.68 -19.84
N LYS A 60 7.52 8.52 -20.98
CA LYS A 60 7.20 7.44 -21.92
C LYS A 60 7.41 6.07 -21.28
N GLU A 61 8.49 5.89 -20.53
CA GLU A 61 8.74 4.66 -19.80
C GLU A 61 7.63 4.36 -18.80
N TYR A 62 7.26 5.35 -17.99
CA TYR A 62 6.18 5.22 -17.01
C TYR A 62 4.84 4.89 -17.67
N LEU A 63 4.48 5.56 -18.77
CA LEU A 63 3.21 5.31 -19.48
C LEU A 63 3.14 3.91 -20.09
N VAL A 64 4.27 3.34 -20.53
CA VAL A 64 4.31 2.00 -21.15
C VAL A 64 4.43 0.89 -20.11
N LYS A 65 5.30 1.06 -19.11
CA LYS A 65 5.64 0.01 -18.13
C LYS A 65 4.87 0.12 -16.82
N GLY A 66 4.37 1.30 -16.48
CA GLY A 66 3.78 1.62 -15.17
C GLY A 66 4.80 1.99 -14.08
N PHE A 67 6.10 2.10 -14.41
CA PHE A 67 7.15 2.55 -13.50
C PHE A 67 8.32 3.18 -14.28
N ALA A 68 9.15 3.97 -13.61
CA ALA A 68 10.43 4.44 -14.10
C ALA A 68 11.47 4.29 -12.98
N MET A 69 12.71 3.93 -13.33
CA MET A 69 13.77 3.61 -12.37
C MET A 69 15.11 4.12 -12.85
N ASP A 70 15.94 4.60 -11.92
CA ASP A 70 17.34 4.94 -12.16
C ASP A 70 18.23 3.86 -11.52
N ASP A 71 18.44 2.76 -12.24
CA ASP A 71 19.14 1.58 -11.74
C ASP A 71 20.56 1.89 -11.26
N GLU A 72 21.30 2.74 -11.98
CA GLU A 72 22.69 3.04 -11.65
C GLU A 72 22.79 3.87 -10.36
N ARG A 73 21.87 4.81 -10.16
CA ARG A 73 21.78 5.56 -8.89
C ARG A 73 21.36 4.67 -7.73
N LEU A 74 20.44 3.73 -7.93
CA LEU A 74 20.02 2.81 -6.88
C LEU A 74 21.09 1.77 -6.52
N LYS A 75 21.94 1.38 -7.48
CA LYS A 75 23.12 0.55 -7.21
C LYS A 75 24.24 1.32 -6.51
N ASN A 76 24.41 2.60 -6.85
CA ASN A 76 25.49 3.45 -6.37
C ASN A 76 24.92 4.78 -5.82
N PRO A 77 24.44 4.80 -4.56
CA PRO A 77 23.77 5.98 -4.00
C PRO A 77 24.72 7.16 -3.71
N ASP A 78 26.05 6.97 -3.75
CA ASP A 78 27.08 8.00 -3.53
C ASP A 78 26.86 8.84 -2.26
N GLY A 79 26.31 8.24 -1.20
CA GLY A 79 26.00 8.92 0.08
C GLY A 79 24.79 9.85 0.03
N ARG A 80 24.02 9.86 -1.06
CA ARG A 80 22.77 10.62 -1.17
C ARG A 80 21.64 9.84 -0.50
N PRO A 81 20.71 10.52 0.19
CA PRO A 81 19.45 9.89 0.60
C PRO A 81 18.76 9.30 -0.63
N ASP A 82 18.35 8.04 -0.52
CA ASP A 82 17.51 7.36 -1.49
C ASP A 82 16.27 6.79 -0.81
N TYR A 83 15.37 6.25 -1.63
CA TYR A 83 14.10 5.67 -1.21
C TYR A 83 14.06 4.17 -1.55
N PHE A 84 15.21 3.49 -1.54
CA PHE A 84 15.32 2.10 -1.96
C PHE A 84 14.48 1.16 -1.06
N ASP A 85 14.53 1.36 0.25
CA ASP A 85 13.74 0.55 1.20
C ASP A 85 12.23 0.78 1.04
N GLU A 86 11.81 2.01 0.78
CA GLU A 86 10.41 2.34 0.48
C GLU A 86 9.96 1.66 -0.81
N MET A 87 10.80 1.68 -1.85
CA MET A 87 10.53 1.00 -3.10
C MET A 87 10.39 -0.52 -2.91
N LEU A 88 11.29 -1.13 -2.12
CA LEU A 88 11.19 -2.55 -1.77
C LEU A 88 9.90 -2.86 -1.01
N ALA A 89 9.51 -2.02 -0.05
CA ALA A 89 8.26 -2.18 0.69
C ALA A 89 7.04 -2.12 -0.24
N ARG A 90 7.00 -1.16 -1.17
CA ARG A 90 5.94 -1.08 -2.20
C ARG A 90 5.91 -2.31 -3.10
N ILE A 91 7.06 -2.81 -3.54
CA ILE A 91 7.15 -4.04 -4.36
C ILE A 91 6.64 -5.25 -3.57
N ARG A 92 6.99 -5.38 -2.27
CA ARG A 92 6.47 -6.44 -1.40
C ARG A 92 4.95 -6.36 -1.30
N GLY A 93 4.40 -5.17 -1.06
CA GLY A 93 2.95 -4.96 -1.01
C GLY A 93 2.24 -5.30 -2.32
N ILE A 94 2.83 -4.95 -3.48
CA ILE A 94 2.28 -5.30 -4.80
C ILE A 94 2.31 -6.82 -5.02
N ARG A 95 3.41 -7.50 -4.70
CA ARG A 95 3.54 -8.96 -4.84
C ARG A 95 2.60 -9.72 -3.91
N ALA A 96 2.40 -9.22 -2.70
CA ALA A 96 1.48 -9.79 -1.72
C ALA A 96 0.04 -9.27 -1.85
N SER A 97 -0.28 -8.48 -2.89
CA SER A 97 -1.66 -8.22 -3.25
C SER A 97 -2.31 -9.52 -3.69
N GLU A 98 -3.53 -9.78 -3.20
CA GLU A 98 -4.23 -11.05 -3.45
C GLU A 98 -4.26 -11.37 -4.95
N LYS A 99 -4.66 -10.42 -5.78
CA LYS A 99 -4.70 -10.59 -7.24
C LYS A 99 -3.36 -11.05 -7.84
N ARG A 100 -2.24 -10.46 -7.41
CA ARG A 100 -0.91 -10.83 -7.95
C ARG A 100 -0.45 -12.17 -7.41
N PHE A 101 -0.69 -12.43 -6.12
CA PHE A 101 -0.43 -13.71 -5.51
C PHE A 101 -1.18 -14.84 -6.23
N TYR A 102 -2.50 -14.71 -6.39
CA TYR A 102 -3.34 -15.67 -7.12
C TYR A 102 -2.83 -15.90 -8.55
N GLN A 103 -2.54 -14.84 -9.29
CA GLN A 103 -2.00 -14.97 -10.65
C GLN A 103 -0.71 -15.79 -10.66
N LYS A 104 0.25 -15.44 -9.80
CA LYS A 104 1.56 -16.10 -9.76
C LYS A 104 1.48 -17.55 -9.33
N VAL A 105 0.70 -17.87 -8.30
CA VAL A 105 0.52 -19.26 -7.86
C VAL A 105 -0.19 -20.07 -8.94
N ARG A 106 -1.17 -19.51 -9.62
CA ARG A 106 -1.85 -20.20 -10.73
C ARG A 106 -0.90 -20.45 -11.91
N ASP A 107 -0.03 -19.49 -12.22
CA ASP A 107 1.01 -19.66 -13.24
C ASP A 107 2.00 -20.77 -12.85
N LEU A 108 2.36 -20.86 -11.57
CA LEU A 108 3.20 -21.94 -11.03
C LEU A 108 2.49 -23.29 -11.09
N PHE A 109 1.21 -23.35 -10.74
CA PHE A 109 0.42 -24.57 -10.78
C PHE A 109 0.17 -25.09 -12.19
N ALA A 110 0.07 -24.20 -13.18
CA ALA A 110 0.03 -24.60 -14.58
C ALA A 110 1.29 -25.38 -15.03
N LEU A 111 2.38 -25.32 -14.26
CA LEU A 111 3.61 -26.09 -14.48
C LEU A 111 3.65 -27.41 -13.68
N CYS A 112 2.71 -27.64 -12.74
CA CYS A 112 2.64 -28.86 -11.95
C CYS A 112 2.06 -30.03 -12.75
N VAL A 113 2.59 -31.22 -12.51
CA VAL A 113 2.19 -32.45 -13.22
C VAL A 113 0.79 -32.94 -12.81
N ASP A 114 0.39 -32.67 -11.57
CA ASP A 114 -0.86 -33.13 -10.95
C ASP A 114 -1.94 -32.03 -10.86
N TYR A 115 -1.77 -30.94 -11.59
CA TYR A 115 -2.73 -29.84 -11.59
C TYR A 115 -3.98 -30.19 -12.41
N ASP A 116 -5.08 -30.45 -11.72
CA ASP A 116 -6.41 -30.48 -12.34
C ASP A 116 -6.98 -29.05 -12.38
N LYS A 117 -7.48 -28.67 -13.56
CA LYS A 117 -8.11 -27.36 -13.80
C LYS A 117 -9.49 -27.24 -13.15
N THR A 118 -10.03 -28.33 -12.58
CA THR A 118 -11.24 -28.28 -11.78
C THR A 118 -10.96 -27.45 -10.52
N ASP A 119 -11.56 -26.26 -10.48
CA ASP A 119 -11.21 -25.13 -9.60
C ASP A 119 -11.22 -25.45 -8.09
N ALA A 120 -11.92 -26.50 -7.66
CA ALA A 120 -12.16 -26.81 -6.24
C ALA A 120 -10.90 -27.14 -5.43
N ALA A 121 -9.96 -27.94 -5.97
CA ALA A 121 -8.74 -28.30 -5.26
C ALA A 121 -7.81 -27.08 -5.08
N THR A 122 -7.77 -26.23 -6.10
CA THR A 122 -7.00 -24.99 -6.14
C THR A 122 -7.55 -23.94 -5.19
N GLN A 123 -8.87 -23.73 -5.19
CA GLN A 123 -9.57 -22.87 -4.23
C GLN A 123 -9.30 -23.32 -2.79
N THR A 124 -9.41 -24.62 -2.51
CA THR A 124 -9.13 -25.18 -1.17
C THR A 124 -7.69 -24.95 -0.75
N PHE A 125 -6.74 -25.17 -1.66
CA PHE A 125 -5.33 -24.88 -1.41
C PHE A 125 -5.12 -23.42 -1.04
N PHE A 126 -5.70 -22.49 -1.80
CA PHE A 126 -5.56 -21.05 -1.56
C PHE A 126 -6.12 -20.64 -0.21
N SER A 127 -7.35 -21.04 0.10
CA SER A 127 -7.98 -20.74 1.39
C SER A 127 -7.16 -21.32 2.55
N THR A 128 -6.59 -22.52 2.37
CA THR A 128 -5.71 -23.14 3.37
C THR A 128 -4.43 -22.32 3.58
N VAL A 129 -3.71 -22.00 2.51
CA VAL A 129 -2.44 -21.25 2.58
C VAL A 129 -2.66 -19.84 3.12
N GLN A 130 -3.71 -19.15 2.69
CA GLN A 130 -4.04 -17.82 3.19
C GLN A 130 -4.29 -17.85 4.69
N ASN A 131 -5.07 -18.81 5.17
CA ASN A 131 -5.37 -18.95 6.59
C ASN A 131 -4.13 -19.37 7.41
N GLN A 132 -3.27 -20.22 6.85
CA GLN A 132 -1.99 -20.60 7.48
C GLN A 132 -1.04 -19.41 7.62
N LEU A 133 -0.86 -18.62 6.56
CA LEU A 133 0.00 -17.43 6.58
C LEU A 133 -0.54 -16.36 7.53
N LEU A 134 -1.86 -16.17 7.54
CA LEU A 134 -2.51 -15.25 8.47
C LEU A 134 -2.33 -15.70 9.93
N TYR A 135 -2.53 -16.99 10.21
CA TYR A 135 -2.33 -17.56 11.53
C TYR A 135 -0.87 -17.47 11.99
N ALA A 136 0.09 -17.72 11.09
CA ALA A 136 1.51 -17.58 11.40
C ALA A 136 1.83 -16.19 12.00
N VAL A 137 1.21 -15.15 11.44
CA VAL A 137 1.42 -13.76 11.86
C VAL A 137 0.57 -13.36 13.07
N THR A 138 -0.70 -13.76 13.12
CA THR A 138 -1.67 -13.24 14.10
C THR A 138 -2.03 -14.20 15.23
N GLN A 139 -1.61 -15.47 15.12
CA GLN A 139 -2.06 -16.58 15.98
C GLN A 139 -3.58 -16.76 16.00
N LYS A 140 -4.27 -16.26 14.96
CA LYS A 140 -5.72 -16.36 14.76
C LYS A 140 -6.01 -16.75 13.32
N THR A 141 -7.01 -17.58 13.12
CA THR A 141 -7.59 -17.80 11.78
C THR A 141 -8.28 -16.53 11.29
N ALA A 142 -8.58 -16.45 9.99
CA ALA A 142 -9.28 -15.31 9.40
C ALA A 142 -10.60 -14.99 10.12
N ALA A 143 -11.39 -16.03 10.42
CA ALA A 143 -12.65 -15.88 11.12
C ALA A 143 -12.45 -15.35 12.56
N GLU A 144 -11.52 -15.94 13.31
CA GLU A 144 -11.20 -15.50 14.67
C GLU A 144 -10.63 -14.09 14.72
N LEU A 145 -9.82 -13.71 13.73
CA LEU A 145 -9.23 -12.37 13.65
C LEU A 145 -10.31 -11.31 13.47
N ILE A 146 -11.21 -11.51 12.50
CA ILE A 146 -12.31 -10.59 12.22
C ILE A 146 -13.21 -10.48 13.45
N THR A 147 -13.67 -11.61 14.01
CA THR A 147 -14.54 -11.60 15.20
C THR A 147 -13.88 -10.95 16.41
N ALA A 148 -12.56 -11.11 16.57
CA ALA A 148 -11.84 -10.52 17.70
C ALA A 148 -11.55 -9.01 17.55
N ARG A 149 -11.49 -8.48 16.31
CA ARG A 149 -11.10 -7.08 16.04
C ARG A 149 -12.24 -6.20 15.55
N ALA A 150 -13.32 -6.79 15.02
CA ALA A 150 -14.53 -6.06 14.64
C ALA A 150 -15.10 -5.31 15.84
N ASN A 151 -15.17 -3.97 15.72
CA ASN A 151 -15.60 -3.12 16.81
C ASN A 151 -16.52 -2.00 16.28
N PRO A 152 -17.84 -2.05 16.53
CA PRO A 152 -18.76 -1.02 16.07
C PRO A 152 -18.57 0.34 16.77
N ALA A 153 -17.90 0.38 17.92
CA ALA A 153 -17.59 1.63 18.61
C ALA A 153 -16.34 2.35 18.04
N ASP A 154 -15.55 1.67 17.22
CA ASP A 154 -14.42 2.27 16.52
C ASP A 154 -14.90 3.01 15.27
N PRO A 155 -14.40 4.24 14.97
CA PRO A 155 -14.82 5.01 13.80
C PRO A 155 -14.64 4.30 12.45
N HIS A 156 -13.73 3.33 12.38
CA HIS A 156 -13.41 2.56 11.18
C HIS A 156 -13.73 1.07 11.36
N PHE A 157 -14.59 0.72 12.31
CA PHE A 157 -14.99 -0.66 12.60
C PHE A 157 -13.83 -1.58 13.06
N GLY A 158 -12.71 -1.01 13.48
CA GLY A 158 -11.48 -1.74 13.81
C GLY A 158 -10.59 -2.08 12.61
N LEU A 159 -10.91 -1.55 11.42
CA LEU A 159 -10.10 -1.72 10.21
C LEU A 159 -8.92 -0.74 10.19
N PHE A 160 -7.79 -1.22 9.69
CA PHE A 160 -6.60 -0.41 9.39
C PHE A 160 -6.58 0.04 7.93
N THR A 161 -7.17 -0.73 7.02
CA THR A 161 -7.20 -0.43 5.58
C THR A 161 -8.56 -0.78 4.97
N TRP A 162 -9.12 0.07 4.11
CA TRP A 162 -10.35 -0.20 3.34
C TRP A 162 -10.34 0.58 2.02
N ASN A 163 -11.25 0.24 1.12
CA ASN A 163 -11.34 0.90 -0.18
C ASN A 163 -12.36 2.05 -0.16
N GLY A 164 -11.93 3.23 -0.60
CA GLY A 164 -12.79 4.42 -0.69
C GLY A 164 -12.84 5.23 0.60
N ASN A 165 -13.83 6.11 0.68
CA ASN A 165 -13.93 7.07 1.80
C ASN A 165 -14.70 6.52 3.00
N GLN A 166 -15.35 5.36 2.85
CA GLN A 166 -16.24 4.79 3.85
C GLN A 166 -16.02 3.28 3.95
N VAL A 167 -16.23 2.74 5.15
CA VAL A 167 -16.21 1.29 5.39
C VAL A 167 -17.46 0.66 4.79
N HIS A 168 -17.28 -0.35 3.94
CA HIS A 168 -18.38 -1.13 3.38
C HIS A 168 -18.47 -2.53 3.99
N LYS A 169 -19.63 -3.16 3.85
CA LYS A 169 -19.87 -4.55 4.30
C LYS A 169 -18.91 -5.57 3.67
N THR A 170 -18.34 -5.28 2.49
CA THR A 170 -17.33 -6.15 1.89
C THR A 170 -15.97 -6.02 2.58
N ASP A 171 -15.64 -4.84 3.13
CA ASP A 171 -14.34 -4.58 3.75
C ASP A 171 -14.22 -5.27 5.12
N ILE A 172 -15.32 -5.35 5.88
CA ILE A 172 -15.35 -5.97 7.22
C ILE A 172 -15.16 -7.50 7.18
N LEU A 173 -15.33 -8.13 6.02
CA LEU A 173 -15.17 -9.57 5.82
C LEU A 173 -13.76 -9.96 5.38
N VAL A 174 -12.90 -8.97 5.09
CA VAL A 174 -11.52 -9.19 4.64
C VAL A 174 -10.60 -9.13 5.85
N ALA A 175 -10.10 -10.29 6.28
CA ALA A 175 -9.21 -10.40 7.45
C ALA A 175 -7.96 -9.53 7.35
N LYS A 176 -7.43 -9.33 6.13
CA LYS A 176 -6.26 -8.48 5.85
C LYS A 176 -6.49 -7.03 6.29
N ASN A 177 -7.73 -6.53 6.21
CA ASN A 177 -8.06 -5.16 6.56
C ASN A 177 -7.96 -4.87 8.07
N TYR A 178 -7.92 -5.91 8.91
CA TYR A 178 -7.75 -5.79 10.35
C TYR A 178 -6.30 -5.90 10.81
N LEU A 179 -5.35 -6.14 9.91
CA LEU A 179 -3.95 -6.32 10.26
C LEU A 179 -3.26 -4.96 10.48
N ASN A 180 -2.42 -4.90 11.51
CA ASN A 180 -1.56 -3.73 11.73
C ASN A 180 -0.35 -3.72 10.77
N ASP A 181 0.42 -2.63 10.81
CA ASP A 181 1.56 -2.43 9.90
C ASP A 181 2.63 -3.53 10.02
N ASP A 182 2.97 -3.97 11.23
CA ASP A 182 3.98 -5.03 11.47
C ASP A 182 3.47 -6.39 10.97
N GLU A 183 2.19 -6.69 11.19
CA GLU A 183 1.55 -7.91 10.72
C GLU A 183 1.46 -7.95 9.20
N ILE A 184 1.10 -6.84 8.56
CA ILE A 184 1.08 -6.73 7.09
C ILE A 184 2.48 -6.88 6.50
N ASP A 185 3.50 -6.21 7.06
CA ASP A 185 4.88 -6.35 6.55
C ASP A 185 5.36 -7.80 6.69
N THR A 186 5.11 -8.43 7.84
CA THR A 186 5.48 -9.84 8.08
C THR A 186 4.76 -10.78 7.12
N LEU A 187 3.44 -10.61 6.94
CA LEU A 187 2.66 -11.39 5.98
C LEU A 187 3.20 -11.23 4.56
N ASN A 188 3.46 -9.99 4.14
CA ASN A 188 3.99 -9.70 2.80
C ASN A 188 5.37 -10.35 2.59
N ARG A 189 6.23 -10.40 3.62
CA ARG A 189 7.52 -11.09 3.55
C ARG A 189 7.37 -12.60 3.38
N LEU A 190 6.50 -13.24 4.15
CA LEU A 190 6.26 -14.69 4.00
C LEU A 190 5.75 -15.04 2.59
N VAL A 191 4.83 -14.23 2.06
CA VAL A 191 4.34 -14.38 0.68
C VAL A 191 5.48 -14.25 -0.33
N VAL A 192 6.37 -13.28 -0.16
CA VAL A 192 7.52 -13.10 -1.06
C VAL A 192 8.49 -14.28 -0.97
N ILE A 193 8.81 -14.78 0.23
CA ILE A 193 9.67 -15.95 0.41
C ILE A 193 9.09 -17.17 -0.31
N PHE A 194 7.79 -17.38 -0.19
CA PHE A 194 7.08 -18.45 -0.89
C PHE A 194 7.16 -18.30 -2.41
N LEU A 195 6.84 -17.12 -2.95
CA LEU A 195 6.88 -16.89 -4.39
C LEU A 195 8.30 -17.01 -4.95
N GLU A 196 9.32 -16.49 -4.26
CA GLU A 196 10.73 -16.60 -4.69
C GLU A 196 11.21 -18.05 -4.70
N THR A 197 10.85 -18.83 -3.66
CA THR A 197 11.14 -20.26 -3.62
C THR A 197 10.50 -20.98 -4.79
N ALA A 198 9.26 -20.60 -5.12
CA ALA A 198 8.54 -21.21 -6.21
C ALA A 198 9.11 -20.86 -7.59
N GLU A 199 9.40 -19.58 -7.83
CA GLU A 199 10.01 -19.08 -9.06
C GLU A 199 11.39 -19.71 -9.30
N LEU A 200 12.21 -19.87 -8.25
CA LEU A 200 13.52 -20.53 -8.34
C LEU A 200 13.41 -22.00 -8.75
N ARG A 201 12.46 -22.75 -8.19
CA ARG A 201 12.24 -24.16 -8.55
C ARG A 201 11.76 -24.33 -9.98
N ALA A 202 10.83 -23.47 -10.40
CA ALA A 202 10.36 -23.43 -11.78
C ALA A 202 11.52 -23.13 -12.75
N LYS A 203 12.38 -22.15 -12.42
CA LYS A 203 13.59 -21.82 -13.19
C LYS A 203 14.55 -23.01 -13.31
N ASN A 204 14.67 -23.81 -12.25
CA ASN A 204 15.51 -25.00 -12.22
C ASN A 204 14.87 -26.25 -12.85
N LYS A 205 13.68 -26.13 -13.47
CA LYS A 205 12.93 -27.22 -14.11
C LYS A 205 12.71 -28.41 -13.19
N GLN A 206 12.55 -28.16 -11.88
CA GLN A 206 12.23 -29.21 -10.94
C GLN A 206 10.74 -29.53 -11.06
N GLU A 207 10.41 -30.80 -11.27
CA GLU A 207 9.01 -31.24 -11.24
C GLU A 207 8.43 -30.99 -9.86
N THR A 208 7.33 -30.23 -9.81
CA THR A 208 6.60 -29.95 -8.57
C THR A 208 5.20 -30.52 -8.66
N ARG A 209 4.70 -30.93 -7.49
CA ARG A 209 3.34 -31.41 -7.29
C ARG A 209 2.60 -30.49 -6.33
N MET A 210 1.28 -30.47 -6.36
CA MET A 210 0.46 -29.61 -5.49
C MET A 210 0.74 -29.84 -4.00
N HIS A 211 0.90 -31.11 -3.58
CA HIS A 211 1.20 -31.44 -2.19
C HIS A 211 2.54 -30.87 -1.69
N PHE A 212 3.53 -30.74 -2.59
CA PHE A 212 4.83 -30.18 -2.28
C PHE A 212 4.70 -28.70 -1.89
N TRP A 213 3.85 -27.94 -2.58
CA TRP A 213 3.64 -26.52 -2.27
C TRP A 213 3.02 -26.30 -0.89
N LYS A 214 2.12 -27.20 -0.47
CA LYS A 214 1.57 -27.17 0.88
C LYS A 214 2.66 -27.40 1.93
N GLN A 215 3.47 -28.44 1.74
CA GLN A 215 4.60 -28.71 2.63
C GLN A 215 5.64 -27.58 2.64
N ASN A 216 5.84 -26.92 1.50
CA ASN A 216 6.76 -25.81 1.40
C ASN A 216 6.28 -24.59 2.19
N VAL A 217 4.97 -24.28 2.17
CA VAL A 217 4.39 -23.23 3.03
C VAL A 217 4.59 -23.59 4.50
N ASP A 218 4.30 -24.83 4.90
CA ASP A 218 4.49 -25.28 6.29
C ASP A 218 5.95 -25.13 6.72
N GLN A 219 6.91 -25.48 5.84
CA GLN A 219 8.33 -25.31 6.07
C GLN A 219 8.75 -23.83 6.16
N ILE A 220 8.23 -22.96 5.30
CA ILE A 220 8.54 -21.53 5.33
C ILE A 220 8.06 -20.93 6.65
N ILE A 221 6.84 -21.26 7.10
CA ILE A 221 6.30 -20.79 8.38
C ILE A 221 7.19 -21.26 9.54
N THR A 222 7.43 -22.57 9.63
CA THR A 222 8.15 -23.17 10.76
C THR A 222 9.64 -22.80 10.80
N SER A 223 10.33 -22.77 9.65
CA SER A 223 11.75 -22.43 9.57
C SER A 223 12.04 -20.96 9.92
N ASN A 224 11.06 -20.07 9.73
CA ASN A 224 11.15 -18.66 10.12
C ASN A 224 10.65 -18.40 11.55
N GLY A 225 10.38 -19.45 12.34
CA GLY A 225 10.03 -19.35 13.76
C GLY A 225 8.56 -19.08 14.06
N PHE A 226 7.67 -19.20 13.06
CA PHE A 226 6.23 -19.01 13.25
C PHE A 226 5.50 -20.32 13.56
N SER A 227 4.40 -20.20 14.31
CA SER A 227 3.52 -21.32 14.62
C SER A 227 2.70 -21.74 13.40
N LEU A 228 2.61 -23.05 13.16
CA LEU A 228 1.76 -23.62 12.12
C LEU A 228 0.33 -23.80 12.62
N LEU A 229 -0.65 -23.48 11.77
CA LEU A 229 -2.06 -23.79 12.03
C LEU A 229 -2.29 -25.31 11.91
N THR A 230 -2.62 -25.96 13.02
CA THR A 230 -2.86 -27.41 13.10
C THR A 230 -4.33 -27.79 13.32
N HIS A 231 -5.21 -26.80 13.46
CA HIS A 231 -6.63 -26.97 13.72
C HIS A 231 -7.49 -26.07 12.82
N ALA A 232 -8.80 -26.32 12.77
CA ALA A 232 -9.74 -25.51 11.98
C ALA A 232 -10.05 -24.12 12.57
N GLY A 233 -9.68 -23.90 13.83
CA GLY A 233 -10.06 -22.71 14.60
C GLY A 233 -11.31 -22.97 15.45
N SER A 234 -11.66 -22.01 16.30
CA SER A 234 -12.86 -22.06 17.15
C SER A 234 -14.08 -21.39 16.53
N VAL A 235 -13.89 -20.57 15.49
CA VAL A 235 -14.96 -19.80 14.85
C VAL A 235 -15.10 -20.21 13.39
N SER A 236 -16.32 -20.57 12.96
CA SER A 236 -16.59 -20.88 11.56
C SER A 236 -16.76 -19.61 10.71
N HIS A 237 -16.59 -19.73 9.40
CA HIS A 237 -16.80 -18.61 8.48
C HIS A 237 -18.24 -18.06 8.57
N GLU A 238 -19.24 -18.95 8.57
CA GLU A 238 -20.66 -18.57 8.69
C GLU A 238 -20.96 -17.86 10.03
N GLN A 239 -20.37 -18.33 11.13
CA GLN A 239 -20.52 -17.68 12.44
C GLN A 239 -19.90 -16.29 12.45
N MET A 240 -18.70 -16.14 11.88
CA MET A 240 -18.03 -14.86 11.74
C MET A 240 -18.86 -13.90 10.88
N GLU A 241 -19.36 -14.33 9.72
CA GLU A 241 -20.15 -13.49 8.83
C GLU A 241 -21.44 -13.00 9.49
N ALA A 242 -22.15 -13.89 10.20
CA ALA A 242 -23.38 -13.54 10.91
C ALA A 242 -23.11 -12.51 12.01
N SER A 243 -22.15 -12.79 12.90
CA SER A 243 -21.80 -11.90 14.01
C SER A 243 -21.27 -10.54 13.53
N THR A 244 -20.36 -10.55 12.55
CA THR A 244 -19.74 -9.31 12.03
C THR A 244 -20.76 -8.48 11.24
N SER A 245 -21.66 -9.11 10.50
CA SER A 245 -22.75 -8.42 9.79
C SER A 245 -23.70 -7.73 10.76
N GLU A 246 -24.02 -8.37 11.90
CA GLU A 246 -24.87 -7.77 12.94
C GLU A 246 -24.19 -6.55 13.58
N LEU A 247 -22.90 -6.66 13.93
CA LEU A 247 -22.12 -5.52 14.44
C LEU A 247 -22.05 -4.37 13.42
N TYR A 248 -21.90 -4.68 12.13
CA TYR A 248 -21.86 -3.65 11.09
C TYR A 248 -23.18 -2.90 10.94
N LEU A 249 -24.32 -3.56 11.13
CA LEU A 249 -25.61 -2.86 11.13
C LEU A 249 -25.69 -1.82 12.25
N GLN A 250 -25.15 -2.13 13.43
CA GLN A 250 -25.09 -1.19 14.55
C GLN A 250 -24.16 -0.02 14.23
N PHE A 251 -22.98 -0.30 13.67
CA PHE A 251 -22.03 0.72 13.21
C PHE A 251 -22.63 1.65 12.14
N ASP A 252 -23.29 1.09 11.12
CA ASP A 252 -23.92 1.85 10.04
C ASP A 252 -25.06 2.73 10.57
N GLN A 253 -25.83 2.24 11.53
CA GLN A 253 -26.87 3.04 12.20
C GLN A 253 -26.27 4.20 13.00
N GLN A 254 -25.27 3.93 13.84
CA GLN A 254 -24.60 4.95 14.65
C GLN A 254 -23.96 6.04 13.78
N ARG A 255 -23.30 5.64 12.69
CA ARG A 255 -22.74 6.57 11.71
C ARG A 255 -23.81 7.45 11.09
N LYS A 256 -24.90 6.88 10.58
CA LYS A 256 -26.00 7.66 9.98
C LYS A 256 -26.63 8.64 10.95
N THR A 257 -26.79 8.25 12.23
CA THR A 257 -27.28 9.16 13.26
C THR A 257 -26.31 10.30 13.54
N GLN A 258 -25.00 10.02 13.54
CA GLN A 258 -23.97 11.03 13.74
C GLN A 258 -23.88 12.00 12.56
N GLU A 259 -23.91 11.49 11.32
CA GLU A 259 -23.95 12.31 10.10
C GLU A 259 -25.18 13.22 10.06
N ALA A 260 -26.34 12.72 10.47
CA ALA A 260 -27.56 13.53 10.57
C ALA A 260 -27.43 14.65 11.61
N LEU A 261 -26.88 14.36 12.79
CA LEU A 261 -26.64 15.36 13.84
C LEU A 261 -25.62 16.43 13.41
N GLU A 262 -24.58 16.03 12.68
CA GLU A 262 -23.57 16.95 12.16
C GLU A 262 -24.12 17.85 11.05
N ALA A 263 -24.96 17.31 10.16
CA ALA A 263 -25.66 18.08 9.15
C ALA A 263 -26.61 19.11 9.78
N ASP A 264 -27.43 18.69 10.76
CA ASP A 264 -28.34 19.59 11.49
C ASP A 264 -27.56 20.71 12.20
N GLY A 265 -26.42 20.38 12.81
CA GLY A 265 -25.56 21.36 13.48
C GLY A 265 -24.87 22.34 12.51
N GLN A 266 -24.46 21.87 11.34
CA GLN A 266 -23.92 22.73 10.27
C GLN A 266 -24.99 23.66 9.72
N ASP A 267 -26.19 23.15 9.46
CA ASP A 267 -27.32 23.96 9.01
C ASP A 267 -27.65 25.07 10.04
N GLU A 268 -27.64 24.74 11.34
CA GLU A 268 -27.85 25.73 12.40
C GLU A 268 -26.73 26.79 12.46
N ALA A 269 -25.47 26.39 12.25
CA ALA A 269 -24.33 27.30 12.22
C ALA A 269 -24.40 28.25 11.01
N ASP A 270 -24.74 27.72 9.84
CA ASP A 270 -24.90 28.49 8.61
C ASP A 270 -26.06 29.49 8.72
N LEU A 271 -27.18 29.08 9.33
CA LEU A 271 -28.31 29.97 9.63
C LEU A 271 -27.92 31.11 10.57
N LYS A 272 -27.12 30.85 11.62
CA LYS A 272 -26.60 31.88 12.53
C LYS A 272 -25.64 32.84 11.82
N GLU A 273 -24.80 32.35 10.92
CA GLU A 273 -23.91 33.19 10.12
C GLU A 273 -24.69 34.08 9.14
N LEU A 274 -25.76 33.56 8.53
CA LEU A 274 -26.67 34.35 7.69
C LEU A 274 -27.40 35.42 8.52
N GLU A 275 -27.89 35.07 9.71
CA GLU A 275 -28.58 36.02 10.60
C GLU A 275 -27.68 37.18 11.02
N THR A 276 -26.43 36.89 11.39
CA THR A 276 -25.44 37.92 11.75
C THR A 276 -25.06 38.81 10.56
N LYS A 277 -24.92 38.27 9.35
CA LYS A 277 -24.71 39.06 8.12
C LYS A 277 -25.90 39.96 7.78
N ILE A 278 -27.14 39.50 8.03
CA ILE A 278 -28.35 40.31 7.80
C ILE A 278 -28.46 41.43 8.83
N LYS A 279 -28.19 41.17 10.13
CA LYS A 279 -28.18 42.19 11.19
C LYS A 279 -27.07 43.24 11.01
N GLY A 280 -25.98 42.91 10.32
CA GLY A 280 -24.88 43.83 10.01
C GLY A 280 -25.07 44.72 8.77
N ARG A 281 -26.18 44.59 8.02
CA ARG A 281 -26.44 45.45 6.85
C ARG A 281 -27.03 46.80 7.29
N PRO A 282 -26.38 47.94 6.96
CA PRO A 282 -26.98 49.25 7.22
C PRO A 282 -28.25 49.40 6.36
N LEU A 283 -29.35 49.79 7.00
CA LEU A 283 -30.59 50.19 6.32
C LEU A 283 -30.26 51.35 5.39
N LYS A 284 -30.39 51.13 4.08
CA LYS A 284 -30.35 52.18 3.06
C LYS A 284 -31.69 52.88 2.94
#